data_AF-A0A4Q6A6L1-F1
#
_entry.id   AF-A0A4Q6A6L1-F1
#
_cell.length_a   1.000
_cell.length_b   1.000
_cell.length_c   1.000
_cell.angle_alpha   90.00
_cell.angle_beta   90.00
_cell.angle_gamma   90.00
#
_symmetry.space_group_name_H-M   'P 1'
#
loop_
_entity.id
_entity.type
_entity.pdbx_description
1 polymer ?
#
loop_
_entity_poly.entity_id
_entity_poly.type
_entity_poly.pdbx_seq_one_letter_code
_entity_poly.pdbx_strand_id
1 'polypeptide(L)'
;MQKRMLDNREAIQLLVESFYIKVKRDDLLAPIFNNVEYFDWDTHIPVMVNFWETVLLDANTYRGNTMQKHISLHQKTPLSTELFNRWKELFYATLDEHFEGPGVTEAHKRVESIGGLMMFKLGIEP
;
A
#
# COMPACT_ATOMS: atom_id res chain seq x y z
N MET A 1 21.83 6.15 7.44
CA MET A 1 21.05 5.56 8.56
C MET A 1 21.16 4.04 8.45
N GLN A 2 21.10 3.33 9.58
CA GLN A 2 21.07 1.87 9.59
C GLN A 2 19.68 1.38 9.20
N LYS A 3 19.61 0.42 8.26
CA LYS A 3 18.36 -0.24 7.87
C LYS A 3 17.87 -1.16 8.99
N ARG A 4 16.56 -1.40 9.03
CA ARG A 4 15.89 -2.15 10.11
C ARG A 4 15.27 -3.45 9.59
N MET A 5 14.97 -4.37 10.50
CA MET A 5 14.11 -5.52 10.18
C MET A 5 12.64 -5.07 10.06
N LEU A 6 11.90 -5.75 9.20
CA LEU A 6 10.45 -5.56 9.03
C LEU A 6 9.71 -6.72 9.73
N ASP A 7 9.76 -6.74 11.06
CA ASP A 7 9.34 -7.88 11.89
C ASP A 7 8.43 -7.52 13.08
N ASN A 8 8.09 -6.24 13.23
CA ASN A 8 7.26 -5.73 14.33
C ASN A 8 6.35 -4.58 13.87
N ARG A 9 5.39 -4.21 14.73
CA ARG A 9 4.39 -3.19 14.43
C ARG A 9 5.00 -1.82 14.18
N GLU A 10 6.03 -1.44 14.94
CA GLU A 10 6.71 -0.16 14.82
C GLU A 10 7.42 -0.04 13.45
N ALA A 11 7.99 -1.14 12.95
CA ALA A 11 8.56 -1.22 11.61
C ALA A 11 7.48 -1.08 10.53
N ILE A 12 6.32 -1.72 10.70
CA ILE A 12 5.18 -1.55 9.78
C ILE A 12 4.67 -0.10 9.78
N GLN A 13 4.58 0.52 10.97
CA GLN A 13 4.16 1.92 11.09
C GLN A 13 5.12 2.84 10.32
N LEU A 14 6.43 2.67 10.52
CA LEU A 14 7.44 3.43 9.77
C LEU A 14 7.30 3.21 8.26
N LEU A 15 7.14 1.96 7.80
CA LEU A 15 6.97 1.65 6.39
C LEU A 15 5.77 2.40 5.80
N VAL A 16 4.61 2.30 6.45
CA VAL A 16 3.36 2.89 5.95
C VAL A 16 3.42 4.42 5.96
N GLU A 17 3.89 5.03 7.05
CA GLU A 17 4.01 6.49 7.17
C GLU A 17 4.99 7.05 6.12
N SER A 18 6.19 6.48 6.01
CA SER A 18 7.18 6.90 5.03
C SER A 18 6.68 6.72 3.59
N PHE A 19 5.98 5.62 3.32
CA PHE A 19 5.42 5.35 2.00
C PHE A 19 4.36 6.39 1.61
N TYR A 20 3.40 6.66 2.50
CA TYR A 20 2.33 7.60 2.19
C TYR A 20 2.78 9.06 2.17
N ILE A 21 3.89 9.43 2.82
CA ILE A 21 4.55 10.73 2.60
C ILE A 21 4.93 10.90 1.12
N LYS A 22 5.42 9.83 0.46
CA LYS A 22 5.76 9.86 -0.96
C LYS A 22 4.51 9.91 -1.83
N VAL A 23 3.51 9.07 -1.55
CA VAL A 23 2.22 9.04 -2.28
C VAL A 23 1.55 10.42 -2.27
N LYS A 24 1.54 11.12 -1.13
CA LYS A 24 0.98 12.47 -0.99
C LYS A 24 1.63 13.52 -1.89
N ARG A 25 2.88 13.31 -2.30
CA ARG A 25 3.68 14.23 -3.12
C ARG A 25 3.81 13.79 -4.57
N ASP A 26 3.27 12.63 -4.90
CA ASP A 26 3.36 12.06 -6.23
C ASP A 26 2.25 12.60 -7.12
N ASP A 27 2.62 13.21 -8.25
CA ASP A 27 1.68 13.90 -9.13
C ASP A 27 0.64 12.95 -9.77
N LEU A 28 0.96 11.67 -9.88
CA LEU A 28 0.07 10.66 -10.46
C LEU A 28 -0.86 10.06 -9.40
N LEU A 29 -0.34 9.74 -8.22
CA LEU A 29 -1.12 9.08 -7.16
C LEU A 29 -1.90 10.05 -6.27
N ALA A 30 -1.35 11.21 -5.94
CA ALA A 30 -2.00 12.15 -5.02
C ALA A 30 -3.43 12.55 -5.48
N PRO A 31 -3.69 12.81 -6.78
CA PRO A 31 -5.05 13.08 -7.26
C PRO A 31 -6.05 11.96 -6.96
N ILE A 32 -5.64 10.70 -6.97
CA ILE A 32 -6.53 9.57 -6.68
C ILE A 32 -7.08 9.66 -5.26
N PHE A 33 -6.24 10.01 -4.29
CA PHE A 33 -6.65 10.14 -2.89
C PHE A 33 -7.40 11.45 -2.63
N ASN A 34 -6.99 12.55 -3.28
CA ASN A 34 -7.64 13.86 -3.12
C ASN A 34 -9.05 13.90 -3.71
N ASN A 35 -9.34 13.06 -4.71
CA ASN A 35 -10.64 12.98 -5.36
C ASN A 35 -11.62 12.04 -4.64
N VAL A 36 -11.17 11.32 -3.59
CA VAL A 36 -12.07 10.48 -2.79
C VAL A 36 -12.85 11.35 -1.81
N GLU A 37 -14.17 11.32 -1.97
CA GLU A 37 -15.10 12.03 -1.09
C GLU A 37 -14.92 11.59 0.38
N TYR A 38 -14.78 12.56 1.29
CA TYR A 38 -14.54 12.36 2.72
C TYR A 38 -13.28 11.56 3.06
N PHE A 39 -12.26 11.56 2.18
CA PHE A 39 -10.99 10.94 2.49
C PHE A 39 -10.22 11.73 3.55
N ASP A 40 -9.73 11.02 4.56
CA ASP A 40 -8.92 11.58 5.63
C ASP A 40 -7.68 10.71 5.86
N TRP A 41 -6.51 11.35 5.79
CA TRP A 41 -5.23 10.70 6.01
C TRP A 41 -5.07 10.19 7.44
N ASP A 42 -5.62 10.90 8.43
CA ASP A 42 -5.47 10.54 9.84
C ASP A 42 -6.26 9.26 10.18
N THR A 43 -7.32 8.98 9.41
CA THR A 43 -8.06 7.71 9.51
C THR A 43 -7.50 6.62 8.59
N HIS A 44 -6.96 6.98 7.41
CA HIS A 44 -6.45 6.03 6.44
C HIS A 44 -5.14 5.38 6.87
N ILE A 45 -4.19 6.15 7.42
CA ILE A 45 -2.87 5.63 7.80
C ILE A 45 -2.98 4.50 8.84
N PRO A 46 -3.72 4.63 9.96
CA PRO A 46 -3.89 3.53 10.92
C PRO A 46 -4.51 2.26 10.30
N VAL A 47 -5.44 2.41 9.36
CA VAL A 47 -6.04 1.29 8.64
C VAL A 47 -5.00 0.55 7.80
N MET A 48 -4.12 1.30 7.13
CA MET A 48 -3.05 0.72 6.32
C MET A 48 -1.95 0.07 7.17
N VAL A 49 -1.65 0.61 8.36
CA VAL A 49 -0.77 -0.05 9.33
C VAL A 49 -1.34 -1.40 9.72
N ASN A 50 -2.61 -1.47 10.11
CA ASN A 50 -3.26 -2.74 10.47
C ASN A 50 -3.30 -3.71 9.28
N PHE A 51 -3.55 -3.22 8.07
CA PHE A 51 -3.53 -4.03 6.85
C PHE A 51 -2.16 -4.68 6.62
N TRP A 52 -1.09 -3.89 6.61
CA TRP A 52 0.25 -4.41 6.34
C TRP A 52 0.80 -5.27 7.46
N GLU A 53 0.44 -4.97 8.71
CA GLU A 53 0.77 -5.83 9.86
C GLU A 53 0.07 -7.20 9.74
N THR A 54 -1.20 -7.22 9.32
CA THR A 54 -1.93 -8.47 9.04
C THR A 54 -1.29 -9.25 7.88
N VAL A 55 -0.86 -8.56 6.82
CA VAL A 55 -0.31 -9.18 5.62
C VAL A 55 1.12 -9.71 5.80
N LEU A 56 1.95 -9.01 6.57
CA LEU A 56 3.39 -9.30 6.67
C LEU A 56 3.77 -10.01 7.97
N LEU A 57 3.01 -9.81 9.04
CA LEU A 57 3.29 -10.40 10.36
C LEU A 57 2.21 -11.41 10.79
N ASP A 58 1.30 -11.78 9.88
CA ASP A 58 0.17 -12.69 10.13
C ASP A 58 -0.68 -12.29 11.36
N ALA A 59 -0.74 -10.99 11.66
CA ALA A 59 -1.54 -10.45 12.75
C ALA A 59 -3.04 -10.45 12.40
N ASN A 60 -3.91 -10.41 13.41
CA ASN A 60 -5.37 -10.34 13.21
C ASN A 60 -5.93 -8.94 13.51
N THR A 61 -5.36 -7.91 12.86
CA THR A 61 -5.66 -6.50 13.17
C THR A 61 -6.48 -5.79 12.09
N TYR A 62 -6.45 -6.25 10.84
CA TYR A 62 -7.27 -5.71 9.77
C TYR A 62 -8.54 -6.55 9.54
N ARG A 63 -9.70 -5.88 9.54
CA ARG A 63 -11.03 -6.51 9.36
C ARG A 63 -11.81 -5.98 8.14
N GLY A 64 -11.16 -5.17 7.31
CA GLY A 64 -11.81 -4.55 6.15
C GLY A 64 -11.85 -5.47 4.94
N ASN A 65 -12.65 -5.08 3.94
CA ASN A 65 -12.64 -5.72 2.62
C ASN A 65 -11.90 -4.83 1.61
N THR A 66 -10.59 -5.09 1.46
CA THR A 66 -9.71 -4.29 0.59
C THR A 66 -10.18 -4.32 -0.86
N MET A 67 -10.59 -5.48 -1.39
CA MET A 67 -11.02 -5.59 -2.79
C MET A 67 -12.28 -4.78 -3.06
N GLN A 68 -13.29 -4.88 -2.19
CA GLN A 68 -14.54 -4.13 -2.37
C GLN A 68 -14.30 -2.61 -2.38
N LYS A 69 -13.40 -2.10 -1.52
CA LYS A 69 -13.04 -0.68 -1.48
C LYS A 69 -12.45 -0.21 -2.82
N HIS A 70 -11.54 -0.99 -3.40
CA HIS A 70 -10.88 -0.64 -4.67
C HIS A 70 -11.81 -0.81 -5.87
N ILE A 71 -12.74 -1.77 -5.84
CA ILE A 71 -13.82 -1.89 -6.85
C ILE A 71 -14.71 -0.65 -6.84
N SER A 72 -15.17 -0.23 -5.65
CA SER A 72 -16.00 0.96 -5.51
C SER A 72 -15.25 2.26 -5.87
N LEU A 73 -13.95 2.32 -5.60
CA LEU A 73 -13.10 3.43 -6.07
C LEU A 73 -13.00 3.44 -7.60
N HIS A 74 -12.68 2.29 -8.22
CA HIS A 74 -12.50 2.18 -9.67
C HIS A 74 -13.76 2.60 -10.45
N GLN A 75 -14.95 2.33 -9.91
CA GLN A 75 -16.23 2.78 -10.50
C GLN A 75 -16.38 4.30 -10.56
N LYS A 76 -15.73 5.05 -9.66
CA LYS A 76 -15.77 6.52 -9.59
C LYS A 76 -14.54 7.18 -10.19
N THR A 77 -13.38 6.53 -10.07
CA THR A 77 -12.08 7.01 -10.51
C THR A 77 -11.33 5.81 -11.09
N PRO A 78 -11.33 5.66 -12.43
CA PRO A 78 -10.70 4.52 -13.07
C PRO A 78 -9.23 4.39 -12.66
N LEU A 79 -8.92 3.26 -12.03
CA LEU A 79 -7.56 2.84 -11.75
C LEU A 79 -6.95 2.20 -13.00
N SER A 80 -5.64 2.34 -13.17
CA SER A 80 -4.90 1.88 -14.35
C SER A 80 -3.62 1.14 -13.94
N THR A 81 -3.05 0.39 -14.88
CA THR A 81 -1.76 -0.30 -14.68
C THR A 81 -0.65 0.67 -14.32
N GLU A 82 -0.64 1.87 -14.91
CA GLU A 82 0.31 2.94 -14.60
C GLU A 82 0.23 3.36 -13.12
N LEU A 83 -0.99 3.55 -12.60
CA LEU A 83 -1.21 3.89 -11.19
C LEU A 83 -0.71 2.77 -10.26
N PHE A 84 -1.01 1.51 -10.57
CA PHE A 84 -0.52 0.38 -9.79
C PHE A 84 1.00 0.28 -9.82
N ASN A 85 1.62 0.39 -10.99
CA ASN A 85 3.08 0.35 -11.12
C ASN A 85 3.73 1.48 -10.33
N ARG A 86 3.19 2.70 -10.43
CA ARG A 86 3.72 3.83 -9.67
C ARG A 86 3.60 3.64 -8.16
N TRP A 87 2.47 3.09 -7.70
CA TRP A 87 2.27 2.75 -6.30
C TRP A 87 3.33 1.73 -5.83
N LYS A 88 3.57 0.67 -6.63
CA LYS A 88 4.57 -0.36 -6.32
C LYS A 88 5.99 0.21 -6.28
N GLU A 89 6.36 1.06 -7.25
CA GLU A 89 7.66 1.73 -7.29
C GLU A 89 7.94 2.52 -5.99
N LEU A 90 6.98 3.34 -5.55
CA LEU A 90 7.14 4.13 -4.33
C LEU A 90 7.20 3.24 -3.08
N PHE A 91 6.46 2.12 -3.07
CA PHE A 91 6.49 1.17 -1.96
C PHE A 91 7.85 0.46 -1.88
N TYR A 92 8.36 -0.01 -3.01
CA TYR A 92 9.68 -0.67 -3.11
C TYR A 92 10.81 0.28 -2.75
N ALA A 93 10.79 1.52 -3.26
CA ALA A 93 11.77 2.53 -2.86
C ALA A 93 11.74 2.77 -1.34
N THR A 94 10.56 2.76 -0.72
CA THR A 94 10.44 2.93 0.73
C THR A 94 10.99 1.74 1.50
N LEU A 95 10.70 0.51 1.05
CA LEU A 95 11.28 -0.71 1.60
C LEU A 95 12.81 -0.66 1.55
N ASP A 96 13.36 -0.40 0.38
CA ASP A 96 14.81 -0.42 0.14
C ASP A 96 15.55 0.67 0.91
N GLU A 97 14.92 1.82 1.15
CA GLU A 97 15.51 2.90 1.94
C GLU A 97 15.61 2.58 3.45
N HIS A 98 14.62 1.90 4.01
CA HIS A 98 14.44 1.79 5.46
C HIS A 98 14.73 0.39 6.02
N PHE A 99 14.58 -0.65 5.21
CA PHE A 99 14.54 -2.03 5.69
C PHE A 99 15.49 -2.96 4.95
N GLU A 100 15.85 -4.05 5.62
CA GLU A 100 16.65 -5.14 5.05
C GLU A 100 16.18 -6.49 5.62
N GLY A 101 16.73 -7.58 5.10
CA GLY A 101 16.41 -8.93 5.57
C GLY A 101 15.16 -9.55 4.93
N PRO A 102 14.71 -10.72 5.44
CA PRO A 102 13.70 -11.54 4.78
C PRO A 102 12.32 -10.89 4.69
N GLY A 103 11.98 -9.99 5.62
CA GLY A 103 10.71 -9.26 5.61
C GLY A 103 10.55 -8.37 4.37
N VAL A 104 11.64 -7.81 3.83
CA VAL A 104 11.61 -7.03 2.58
C VAL A 104 11.23 -7.93 1.41
N THR A 105 11.88 -9.09 1.27
CA THR A 105 11.58 -10.06 0.22
C THR A 105 10.13 -10.53 0.29
N GLU A 106 9.61 -10.79 1.48
CA GLU A 106 8.20 -11.16 1.66
C GLU A 106 7.27 -10.01 1.28
N ALA A 107 7.58 -8.77 1.66
CA ALA A 107 6.79 -7.60 1.30
C ALA A 107 6.68 -7.41 -0.22
N HIS A 108 7.77 -7.58 -0.98
CA HIS A 108 7.72 -7.56 -2.44
C HIS A 108 6.76 -8.61 -3.01
N LYS A 109 6.84 -9.86 -2.53
CA LYS A 109 5.94 -10.93 -2.99
C LYS A 109 4.48 -10.62 -2.69
N ARG A 110 4.19 -10.07 -1.50
CA ARG A 110 2.82 -9.72 -1.09
C ARG A 110 2.27 -8.57 -1.92
N VAL A 111 3.07 -7.54 -2.19
CA VAL A 111 2.67 -6.43 -3.07
C VAL A 111 2.33 -6.94 -4.47
N GLU A 112 3.18 -7.77 -5.08
CA GLU A 112 2.89 -8.34 -6.41
C GLU A 112 1.64 -9.22 -6.41
N SER A 113 1.50 -10.10 -5.41
CA SER A 113 0.34 -11.02 -5.33
C SER A 113 -0.99 -10.27 -5.14
N ILE A 114 -1.01 -9.31 -4.22
CA ILE A 114 -2.21 -8.53 -3.91
C ILE A 114 -2.53 -7.56 -5.04
N GLY A 115 -1.51 -6.90 -5.59
CA GLY A 115 -1.64 -5.98 -6.73
C GLY A 115 -2.18 -6.69 -7.97
N GLY A 116 -1.62 -7.84 -8.33
CA GLY A 116 -2.09 -8.64 -9.46
C GLY A 116 -3.52 -9.13 -9.28
N LEU A 117 -3.89 -9.61 -8.09
CA LEU A 117 -5.27 -10.00 -7.80
C LEU A 117 -6.23 -8.80 -7.91
N MET A 118 -5.82 -7.64 -7.42
CA MET A 118 -6.63 -6.42 -7.47
C MET A 118 -6.85 -5.98 -8.93
N MET A 119 -5.79 -5.88 -9.73
CA MET A 119 -5.89 -5.53 -11.15
C MET A 119 -6.82 -6.50 -11.90
N PHE A 120 -6.66 -7.81 -11.68
CA PHE A 120 -7.55 -8.82 -12.27
C PHE A 120 -9.02 -8.61 -11.88
N LYS A 121 -9.31 -8.37 -10.59
CA LYS A 121 -10.68 -8.12 -10.10
C LYS A 121 -11.29 -6.83 -10.64
N LEU A 122 -10.45 -5.87 -11.01
CA LEU A 122 -10.85 -4.60 -11.61
C LEU A 122 -10.93 -4.65 -13.15
N GLY A 123 -10.54 -5.75 -13.78
CA GLY A 123 -10.47 -5.86 -15.24
C GLY A 123 -9.39 -4.98 -15.87
N ILE A 124 -8.29 -4.74 -15.13
CA ILE A 124 -7.15 -3.97 -15.61
C ILE A 124 -6.12 -4.94 -16.18
N GLU A 125 -5.86 -4.82 -17.48
CA GLU A 125 -4.88 -5.64 -18.19
C GLU A 125 -3.43 -5.19 -17.88
N PRO A 126 -2.45 -6.12 -17.79
CA PRO A 126 -1.04 -5.80 -17.53
C PRO A 126 -0.38 -4.95 -18.61
#